data_AF-A0A1Y1UKA9-F1
#
_entry.id   AF-A0A1Y1UKA9-F1
#
_cell.length_a   1.000
_cell.length_b   1.000
_cell.length_c   1.000
_cell.angle_alpha   90.00
_cell.angle_beta   90.00
_cell.angle_gamma   90.00
#
_symmetry.space_group_name_H-M   'P 1'
#
loop_
_entity.id
_entity.type
_entity.pdbx_description
1 polymer ?
#
loop_
_entity_poly.entity_id
_entity_poly.type
_entity_poly.pdbx_seq_one_letter_code
_entity_poly.pdbx_strand_id
1 'polypeptide(L)'
;MMSPLAIFALLTTLVPSVISAPALHARGVNVGWPYGSEKIRGINIGGWLVLEPWITPSLFAATGNDAIVDEWTFCSMQKYQTASAALKQHWDTWYTESDFQAIAAAGLNHVRIPIGFWAYDISGGEPYIQGAAAYLDNAIQWARQNNLKVQIDLHGAPGSQNGYDNSGHRGDADWADASNNIARTKAILGQLSLKYSDPSYYQVVTMLEALNEPAGYLNSNLLNAYHQFGYDAYGAIRYPFGNSDESGLVVVLHDAFQAPSYFDNYMPSPQWQDVILDHHTYTIFDNNQVAQSPNQRFQQICNQASSMTSSPLWYVVGEWSLASTDCAPAINGRGVGARYDGTYPGSSYVGSCNGKSGNGSDFTHEYKVFLRKFWEVQTQVYENNGQGYIYWPWKAEDAADWSYQDGLAGGWIPQDPTQHIYSLDELCQ
;
A
#
# COMPACT_ATOMS: atom_id res chain seq x y z
N MET A 1 -70.63 -34.76 33.34
CA MET A 1 -69.29 -35.04 32.77
C MET A 1 -68.83 -33.79 32.06
N MET A 2 -68.00 -33.00 32.73
CA MET A 2 -67.43 -31.74 32.23
C MET A 2 -66.06 -32.06 31.63
N SER A 3 -65.79 -31.56 30.42
CA SER A 3 -64.49 -31.67 29.76
C SER A 3 -63.87 -30.26 29.68
N PRO A 4 -62.60 -30.05 30.06
CA PRO A 4 -61.98 -28.73 30.05
C PRO A 4 -61.39 -28.39 28.68
N LEU A 5 -61.63 -27.16 28.20
CA LEU A 5 -60.90 -26.57 27.08
C LEU A 5 -59.48 -26.18 27.53
N ALA A 6 -58.47 -26.67 26.80
CA ALA A 6 -57.08 -26.28 26.95
C ALA A 6 -56.82 -24.93 26.25
N ILE A 7 -56.22 -23.99 26.97
CA ILE A 7 -55.75 -22.69 26.48
C ILE A 7 -54.36 -22.90 25.87
N PHE A 8 -54.20 -22.61 24.57
CA PHE A 8 -52.90 -22.53 23.91
C PHE A 8 -52.25 -21.17 24.21
N ALA A 9 -51.11 -21.19 24.91
CA ALA A 9 -50.24 -20.02 25.08
C ALA A 9 -49.39 -19.83 23.81
N LEU A 10 -49.51 -18.68 23.16
CA LEU A 10 -48.61 -18.25 22.09
C LEU A 10 -47.26 -17.85 22.72
N LEU A 11 -46.21 -18.65 22.52
CA LEU A 11 -44.83 -18.19 22.72
C LEU A 11 -44.44 -17.32 21.51
N THR A 12 -44.32 -16.01 21.71
CA THR A 12 -43.65 -15.13 20.76
C THR A 12 -42.14 -15.30 20.87
N THR A 13 -41.54 -15.99 19.90
CA THR A 13 -40.09 -16.04 19.73
C THR A 13 -39.61 -14.68 19.21
N LEU A 14 -38.90 -13.93 20.07
CA LEU A 14 -38.12 -12.76 19.66
C LEU A 14 -37.02 -13.22 18.70
N VAL A 15 -37.17 -12.91 17.42
CA VAL A 15 -36.10 -13.03 16.44
C VAL A 15 -35.13 -11.87 16.69
N PRO A 16 -33.83 -12.11 16.92
CA PRO A 16 -32.86 -11.04 17.03
C PRO A 16 -32.77 -10.34 15.67
N SER A 17 -33.04 -9.03 15.68
CA SER A 17 -32.82 -8.17 14.51
C SER A 17 -31.32 -8.19 14.18
N VAL A 18 -30.96 -8.86 13.09
CA VAL A 18 -29.66 -8.69 12.47
C VAL A 18 -29.60 -7.24 12.01
N ILE A 19 -28.76 -6.43 12.67
CA ILE A 19 -28.43 -5.10 12.19
C ILE A 19 -27.60 -5.32 10.92
N SER A 20 -28.27 -5.34 9.77
CA SER A 20 -27.58 -5.27 8.49
C SER A 20 -26.77 -3.99 8.48
N ALA A 21 -25.46 -4.11 8.25
CA ALA A 21 -24.61 -2.95 7.98
C ALA A 21 -25.27 -2.11 6.88
N PRO A 22 -25.34 -0.78 7.03
CA PRO A 22 -25.98 0.07 6.04
C PRO A 22 -25.28 -0.12 4.69
N ALA A 23 -26.04 -0.52 3.68
CA ALA A 23 -25.54 -0.58 2.31
C ALA A 23 -24.97 0.79 1.93
N LEU A 24 -23.70 0.80 1.51
CA LEU A 24 -22.98 1.99 1.07
C LEU A 24 -23.68 2.57 -0.16
N HIS A 25 -24.50 3.60 0.04
CA HIS A 25 -25.11 4.35 -1.04
C HIS A 25 -24.11 5.39 -1.54
N ALA A 26 -23.94 5.47 -2.86
CA ALA A 26 -23.18 6.53 -3.52
C ALA A 26 -23.72 7.91 -3.11
N ARG A 27 -22.85 8.75 -2.52
CA ARG A 27 -23.17 10.14 -2.14
C ARG A 27 -22.67 11.11 -3.22
N GLY A 28 -23.26 12.30 -3.27
CA GLY A 28 -23.30 13.22 -4.43
C GLY A 28 -21.97 13.79 -4.96
N VAL A 29 -20.82 13.37 -4.45
CA VAL A 29 -19.51 13.69 -5.01
C VAL A 29 -19.08 12.48 -5.84
N ASN A 30 -18.88 12.65 -7.15
CA ASN A 30 -18.41 11.56 -7.99
C ASN A 30 -16.93 11.26 -7.66
N VAL A 31 -16.70 10.32 -6.75
CA VAL A 31 -15.38 9.81 -6.34
C VAL A 31 -14.64 9.05 -7.46
N GLY A 32 -15.18 9.02 -8.67
CA GLY A 32 -14.52 8.50 -9.87
C GLY A 32 -14.42 6.97 -9.95
N TRP A 33 -14.88 6.26 -8.92
CA TRP A 33 -14.93 4.80 -8.83
C TRP A 33 -16.13 4.35 -7.96
N PRO A 34 -16.86 3.27 -8.33
CA PRO A 34 -18.03 2.82 -7.56
C PRO A 34 -17.61 1.90 -6.38
N TYR A 35 -16.99 2.50 -5.36
CA TYR A 35 -16.61 1.84 -4.11
C TYR A 35 -17.80 1.10 -3.48
N GLY A 36 -17.55 -0.11 -2.97
CA GLY A 36 -18.59 -1.00 -2.43
C GLY A 36 -19.30 -1.89 -3.45
N SER A 37 -19.30 -1.56 -4.74
CA SER A 37 -19.84 -2.45 -5.81
C SER A 37 -18.78 -3.02 -6.75
N GLU A 38 -17.66 -2.33 -6.92
CA GLU A 38 -16.50 -2.85 -7.66
C GLU A 38 -15.27 -2.94 -6.76
N LYS A 39 -14.41 -3.92 -7.05
CA LYS A 39 -13.19 -4.19 -6.28
C LYS A 39 -11.98 -3.51 -6.90
N ILE A 40 -11.17 -2.91 -6.05
CA ILE A 40 -9.84 -2.41 -6.39
C ILE A 40 -8.95 -3.61 -6.69
N ARG A 41 -8.35 -3.62 -7.87
CA ARG A 41 -7.32 -4.56 -8.32
C ARG A 41 -6.18 -3.71 -8.84
N GLY A 42 -5.37 -3.24 -7.90
CA GLY A 42 -4.36 -2.25 -8.14
C GLY A 42 -2.94 -2.81 -8.12
N ILE A 43 -2.02 -1.94 -8.53
CA ILE A 43 -0.59 -2.17 -8.45
C ILE A 43 0.14 -0.92 -7.97
N ASN A 44 1.21 -1.11 -7.20
CA ASN A 44 2.09 -0.03 -6.78
C ASN A 44 3.16 0.25 -7.83
N ILE A 45 3.34 1.53 -8.14
CA ILE A 45 4.41 2.08 -9.00
C ILE A 45 5.65 2.35 -8.14
N GLY A 46 6.12 1.29 -7.45
CA GLY A 46 7.20 1.34 -6.47
C GLY A 46 8.60 1.56 -7.09
N GLY A 47 9.52 2.08 -6.28
CA GLY A 47 10.90 2.35 -6.68
C GLY A 47 11.09 3.44 -7.75
N TRP A 48 10.05 4.24 -8.06
CA TRP A 48 10.12 5.25 -9.14
C TRP A 48 10.37 6.67 -8.64
N LEU A 49 9.35 7.29 -8.03
CA LEU A 49 9.42 8.67 -7.52
C LEU A 49 9.92 8.74 -6.08
N VAL A 50 10.11 7.57 -5.47
CA VAL A 50 10.87 7.32 -4.25
C VAL A 50 11.78 6.13 -4.52
N LEU A 51 13.08 6.28 -4.28
CA LEU A 51 14.04 5.22 -4.53
C LEU A 51 14.05 4.20 -3.40
N GLU A 52 14.03 2.91 -3.76
CA GLU A 52 14.20 1.80 -2.83
C GLU A 52 15.34 0.89 -3.31
N PRO A 53 16.39 0.68 -2.51
CA PRO A 53 17.57 -0.09 -2.92
C PRO A 53 17.26 -1.53 -3.34
N TRP A 54 16.18 -2.11 -2.81
CA TRP A 54 15.81 -3.48 -3.12
C TRP A 54 15.01 -3.62 -4.43
N ILE A 55 14.29 -2.57 -4.85
CA ILE A 55 13.54 -2.56 -6.12
C ILE A 55 14.48 -2.30 -7.29
N THR A 56 15.37 -1.30 -7.14
CA THR A 56 16.35 -0.90 -8.16
C THR A 56 17.79 -0.95 -7.64
N PRO A 57 18.31 -2.13 -7.26
CA PRO A 57 19.67 -2.29 -6.73
C PRO A 57 20.75 -1.78 -7.68
N SER A 58 20.54 -1.83 -9.00
CA SER A 58 21.51 -1.38 -10.00
C SER A 58 21.81 0.13 -9.87
N LEU A 59 20.81 0.95 -9.55
CA LEU A 59 20.93 2.39 -9.38
C LEU A 59 21.85 2.73 -8.18
N PHE A 60 21.73 1.96 -7.10
CA PHE A 60 22.55 2.13 -5.90
C PHE A 60 23.95 1.54 -6.09
N ALA A 61 24.07 0.40 -6.75
CA ALA A 61 25.36 -0.21 -7.09
C ALA A 61 26.21 0.70 -8.00
N ALA A 62 25.57 1.39 -8.96
CA ALA A 62 26.23 2.30 -9.90
C ALA A 62 26.92 3.50 -9.20
N THR A 63 26.54 3.82 -7.97
CA THR A 63 27.21 4.86 -7.18
C THR A 63 28.63 4.48 -6.75
N GLY A 64 28.93 3.17 -6.68
CA GLY A 64 30.19 2.65 -6.14
C GLY A 64 30.39 2.96 -4.65
N ASN A 65 29.34 3.37 -3.93
CA ASN A 65 29.39 3.77 -2.53
C ASN A 65 28.32 3.03 -1.72
N ASP A 66 28.75 2.12 -0.85
CA ASP A 66 27.85 1.32 0.01
C ASP A 66 27.22 2.12 1.16
N ALA A 67 27.71 3.34 1.43
CA ALA A 67 27.08 4.24 2.41
C ALA A 67 25.82 4.93 1.88
N ILE A 68 25.52 4.82 0.58
CA ILE A 68 24.28 5.32 -0.02
C ILE A 68 23.20 4.25 0.14
N VAL A 69 22.28 4.46 1.06
CA VAL A 69 21.35 3.43 1.56
C VAL A 69 19.88 3.79 1.38
N ASP A 70 19.60 5.00 0.95
CA ASP A 70 18.28 5.60 0.73
C ASP A 70 18.42 6.80 -0.24
N GLU A 71 17.31 7.46 -0.58
CA GLU A 71 17.33 8.60 -1.50
C GLU A 71 18.01 9.85 -0.89
N TRP A 72 17.94 10.03 0.44
CA TRP A 72 18.62 11.11 1.15
C TRP A 72 20.14 11.04 0.97
N THR A 73 20.72 9.88 1.25
CA THR A 73 22.16 9.61 1.06
C THR A 73 22.53 9.56 -0.40
N PHE A 74 21.62 9.12 -1.29
CA PHE A 74 21.82 9.18 -2.74
C PHE A 74 22.05 10.62 -3.20
N CYS A 75 21.26 11.57 -2.70
CA CYS A 75 21.38 12.97 -3.10
C CYS A 75 22.51 13.71 -2.36
N SER A 76 22.80 13.36 -1.10
CA SER A 76 23.80 14.08 -0.29
C SER A 76 25.24 13.58 -0.44
N MET A 77 25.46 12.31 -0.79
CA MET A 77 26.80 11.71 -0.86
C MET A 77 27.37 11.65 -2.28
N GLN A 78 26.74 12.35 -3.23
CA GLN A 78 27.17 12.45 -4.62
C GLN A 78 27.32 13.91 -5.03
N LYS A 79 28.01 14.14 -6.16
CA LYS A 79 27.94 15.46 -6.81
C LYS A 79 26.51 15.67 -7.32
N TYR A 80 25.94 16.85 -7.10
CA TYR A 80 24.58 17.20 -7.53
C TYR A 80 24.31 16.83 -8.99
N GLN A 81 25.23 17.15 -9.92
CA GLN A 81 25.04 16.84 -11.34
C GLN A 81 25.01 15.34 -11.63
N THR A 82 25.76 14.53 -10.87
CA THR A 82 25.75 13.07 -11.00
C THR A 82 24.43 12.48 -10.51
N ALA A 83 24.01 12.84 -9.29
CA ALA A 83 22.75 12.35 -8.72
C ALA A 83 21.54 12.84 -9.54
N SER A 84 21.53 14.11 -9.96
CA SER A 84 20.45 14.67 -10.78
C SER A 84 20.33 13.98 -12.14
N ALA A 85 21.46 13.70 -12.81
CA ALA A 85 21.44 12.99 -14.09
C ALA A 85 20.95 11.53 -13.93
N ALA A 86 21.38 10.85 -12.85
CA ALA A 86 20.95 9.49 -12.55
C ALA A 86 19.45 9.43 -12.22
N LEU A 87 18.94 10.33 -11.38
CA LEU A 87 17.51 10.43 -11.06
C LEU A 87 16.67 10.75 -12.29
N LYS A 88 17.10 11.70 -13.13
CA LYS A 88 16.38 12.01 -14.36
C LYS A 88 16.31 10.81 -15.29
N GLN A 89 17.45 10.14 -15.51
CA GLN A 89 17.50 8.93 -16.34
C GLN A 89 16.57 7.85 -15.77
N HIS A 90 16.61 7.63 -14.45
CA HIS A 90 15.73 6.69 -13.75
C HIS A 90 14.26 7.04 -13.96
N TRP A 91 13.86 8.29 -13.71
CA TRP A 91 12.49 8.73 -13.89
C TRP A 91 12.00 8.62 -15.35
N ASP A 92 12.88 8.87 -16.32
CA ASP A 92 12.58 8.77 -17.75
C ASP A 92 12.36 7.32 -18.22
N THR A 93 12.97 6.34 -17.56
CA THR A 93 13.02 4.95 -18.09
C THR A 93 12.44 3.89 -17.18
N TRP A 94 12.33 4.14 -15.87
CA TRP A 94 11.86 3.13 -14.93
C TRP A 94 10.38 2.84 -15.11
N TYR A 95 9.51 3.85 -15.23
CA TYR A 95 8.14 3.65 -15.73
C TYR A 95 7.85 4.51 -16.94
N THR A 96 7.13 3.93 -17.88
CA THR A 96 6.73 4.56 -19.14
C THR A 96 5.25 4.30 -19.40
N GLU A 97 4.69 4.91 -20.43
CA GLU A 97 3.32 4.61 -20.90
C GLU A 97 3.13 3.11 -21.19
N SER A 98 4.17 2.43 -21.67
CA SER A 98 4.09 1.00 -22.00
C SER A 98 3.83 0.12 -20.77
N ASP A 99 4.32 0.53 -19.60
CA ASP A 99 4.02 -0.16 -18.34
C ASP A 99 2.53 -0.01 -17.98
N PHE A 100 1.95 1.18 -18.16
CA PHE A 100 0.53 1.43 -17.88
C PHE A 100 -0.39 0.68 -18.85
N GLN A 101 0.02 0.55 -20.12
CA GLN A 101 -0.66 -0.30 -21.10
C GLN A 101 -0.64 -1.77 -20.67
N ALA A 102 0.52 -2.26 -20.20
CA ALA A 102 0.65 -3.64 -19.72
C ALA A 102 -0.14 -3.90 -18.42
N ILE A 103 -0.17 -2.94 -17.49
CA ILE A 103 -0.97 -3.00 -16.26
C ILE A 103 -2.46 -3.13 -16.61
N ALA A 104 -2.98 -2.29 -17.50
CA ALA A 104 -4.37 -2.37 -17.94
C ALA A 104 -4.66 -3.68 -18.72
N ALA A 105 -3.72 -4.14 -19.55
CA ALA A 105 -3.84 -5.41 -20.27
C ALA A 105 -3.87 -6.64 -19.34
N ALA A 106 -3.26 -6.53 -18.15
CA ALA A 106 -3.34 -7.54 -17.08
C ALA A 106 -4.66 -7.49 -16.28
N GLY A 107 -5.66 -6.71 -16.74
CA GLY A 107 -6.98 -6.64 -16.09
C GLY A 107 -7.01 -5.85 -14.79
N LEU A 108 -5.94 -5.12 -14.47
CA LEU A 108 -5.87 -4.24 -13.30
C LEU A 108 -6.60 -2.92 -13.58
N ASN A 109 -7.12 -2.29 -12.54
CA ASN A 109 -7.96 -1.09 -12.63
C ASN A 109 -7.43 0.12 -11.85
N HIS A 110 -6.42 -0.07 -11.00
CA HIS A 110 -5.83 1.00 -10.19
C HIS A 110 -4.29 0.98 -10.25
N VAL A 111 -3.69 2.15 -10.07
CA VAL A 111 -2.28 2.31 -9.73
C VAL A 111 -2.15 3.17 -8.47
N ARG A 112 -1.33 2.74 -7.52
CA ARG A 112 -0.87 3.56 -6.39
C ARG A 112 0.52 4.09 -6.71
N ILE A 113 0.70 5.40 -6.61
CA ILE A 113 1.93 6.08 -7.01
C ILE A 113 2.54 6.74 -5.77
N PRO A 114 3.52 6.07 -5.13
CA PRO A 114 4.37 6.66 -4.10
C PRO A 114 5.08 7.92 -4.59
N ILE A 115 5.02 9.02 -3.83
CA ILE A 115 5.80 10.22 -4.07
C ILE A 115 6.27 10.84 -2.75
N GLY A 116 7.56 11.18 -2.67
CA GLY A 116 8.13 11.81 -1.49
C GLY A 116 7.79 13.30 -1.37
N PHE A 117 7.72 13.82 -0.14
CA PHE A 117 7.45 15.24 0.12
C PHE A 117 8.43 16.18 -0.61
N TRP A 118 9.66 15.73 -0.83
CA TRP A 118 10.72 16.49 -1.47
C TRP A 118 10.45 16.83 -2.94
N ALA A 119 9.52 16.12 -3.59
CA ALA A 119 9.01 16.52 -4.90
C ALA A 119 8.37 17.92 -4.89
N TYR A 120 7.95 18.41 -3.72
CA TYR A 120 7.23 19.67 -3.56
C TYR A 120 7.94 20.65 -2.62
N ASP A 121 8.52 20.19 -1.52
CA ASP A 121 9.09 21.06 -0.49
C ASP A 121 10.40 20.53 0.11
N ILE A 122 11.50 21.23 -0.15
CA ILE A 122 12.82 21.00 0.48
C ILE A 122 13.30 22.22 1.28
N SER A 123 12.37 23.07 1.71
CA SER A 123 12.69 24.31 2.43
C SER A 123 13.32 24.08 3.82
N GLY A 124 13.28 22.86 4.33
CA GLY A 124 13.98 22.43 5.53
C GLY A 124 15.49 22.26 5.34
N GLY A 125 16.01 22.39 4.12
CA GLY A 125 17.43 22.20 3.80
C GLY A 125 17.80 20.75 3.50
N GLU A 126 16.80 19.92 3.18
CA GLU A 126 17.01 18.53 2.81
C GLU A 126 17.80 18.41 1.49
N PRO A 127 18.64 17.37 1.32
CA PRO A 127 19.56 17.27 0.19
C PRO A 127 18.89 16.80 -1.11
N TYR A 128 17.61 16.47 -1.07
CA TYR A 128 16.88 15.88 -2.19
C TYR A 128 16.90 16.76 -3.45
N ILE A 129 16.79 16.10 -4.61
CA ILE A 129 16.75 16.76 -5.91
C ILE A 129 15.33 16.73 -6.43
N GLN A 130 14.75 17.91 -6.69
CA GLN A 130 13.37 18.03 -7.19
C GLN A 130 13.27 17.69 -8.68
N GLY A 131 12.10 17.23 -9.11
CA GLY A 131 11.79 16.92 -10.51
C GLY A 131 10.69 15.87 -10.68
N ALA A 132 10.56 14.96 -9.70
CA ALA A 132 9.60 13.85 -9.69
C ALA A 132 8.13 14.27 -9.90
N ALA A 133 7.72 15.46 -9.45
CA ALA A 133 6.32 15.93 -9.58
C ALA A 133 5.83 15.99 -11.04
N ALA A 134 6.70 16.28 -12.01
CA ALA A 134 6.33 16.29 -13.43
C ALA A 134 6.09 14.86 -13.98
N TYR A 135 6.75 13.85 -13.41
CA TYR A 135 6.58 12.45 -13.80
C TYR A 135 5.29 11.87 -13.23
N LEU A 136 4.86 12.31 -12.04
CA LEU A 136 3.52 12.02 -11.54
C LEU A 136 2.44 12.50 -12.51
N ASP A 137 2.57 13.72 -13.05
CA ASP A 137 1.62 14.24 -14.05
C ASP A 137 1.58 13.41 -15.33
N ASN A 138 2.73 12.95 -15.82
CA ASN A 138 2.80 12.05 -16.97
C ASN A 138 2.12 10.71 -16.68
N ALA A 139 2.36 10.11 -15.51
CA ALA A 139 1.72 8.87 -15.11
C ALA A 139 0.19 8.99 -15.00
N ILE A 140 -0.32 10.11 -14.50
CA ILE A 140 -1.77 10.37 -14.47
C ILE A 140 -2.34 10.46 -15.89
N GLN A 141 -1.59 11.01 -16.85
CA GLN A 141 -2.01 11.00 -18.26
C GLN A 141 -2.03 9.59 -18.84
N TRP A 142 -1.01 8.77 -18.59
CA TRP A 142 -0.95 7.37 -19.02
C TRP A 142 -2.08 6.55 -18.38
N ALA A 143 -2.37 6.77 -17.09
CA ALA A 143 -3.49 6.15 -16.41
C ALA A 143 -4.83 6.48 -17.08
N ARG A 144 -5.07 7.76 -17.41
CA ARG A 144 -6.27 8.20 -18.15
C ARG A 144 -6.40 7.46 -19.48
N GLN A 145 -5.32 7.39 -20.25
CA GLN A 145 -5.31 6.75 -21.58
C GLN A 145 -5.62 5.24 -21.51
N ASN A 146 -5.33 4.62 -20.37
CA ASN A 146 -5.51 3.18 -20.14
C ASN A 146 -6.68 2.85 -19.20
N ASN A 147 -7.53 3.84 -18.88
CA ASN A 147 -8.67 3.70 -17.94
C ASN A 147 -8.28 3.16 -16.55
N LEU A 148 -7.07 3.49 -16.09
CA LEU A 148 -6.61 3.20 -14.74
C LEU A 148 -6.96 4.36 -13.81
N LYS A 149 -7.38 4.04 -12.59
CA LYS A 149 -7.55 5.00 -11.51
C LYS A 149 -6.25 5.16 -10.73
N VAL A 150 -6.04 6.33 -10.12
CA VAL A 150 -4.81 6.70 -9.45
C VAL A 150 -5.09 7.00 -7.98
N GLN A 151 -4.38 6.29 -7.12
CA GLN A 151 -4.09 6.69 -5.74
C GLN A 151 -2.74 7.40 -5.73
N ILE A 152 -2.73 8.68 -5.38
CA ILE A 152 -1.48 9.39 -5.09
C ILE A 152 -1.16 9.12 -3.63
N ASP A 153 0.06 8.69 -3.35
CA ASP A 153 0.48 8.38 -2.00
C ASP A 153 1.67 9.24 -1.57
N LEU A 154 1.48 10.01 -0.49
CA LEU A 154 2.58 10.74 0.14
C LEU A 154 3.44 9.78 0.94
N HIS A 155 4.43 9.20 0.26
CA HIS A 155 5.14 8.02 0.73
C HIS A 155 6.25 8.31 1.75
N GLY A 156 6.75 9.55 1.77
CA GLY A 156 7.75 10.02 2.72
C GLY A 156 7.45 11.42 3.19
N ALA A 157 7.59 11.65 4.50
CA ALA A 157 7.41 12.96 5.14
C ALA A 157 8.74 13.54 5.68
N PRO A 158 8.82 14.87 5.91
CA PRO A 158 9.99 15.47 6.55
C PRO A 158 10.27 14.81 7.90
N GLY A 159 11.54 14.48 8.16
CA GLY A 159 11.96 13.78 9.38
C GLY A 159 11.73 12.26 9.39
N SER A 160 11.11 11.69 8.35
CA SER A 160 10.66 10.28 8.30
C SER A 160 9.58 9.92 9.33
N GLN A 161 8.54 9.26 8.86
CA GLN A 161 7.43 8.76 9.68
C GLN A 161 7.64 7.33 10.18
N ASN A 162 8.71 6.64 9.75
CA ASN A 162 8.93 5.23 10.09
C ASN A 162 10.40 4.81 10.23
N GLY A 163 11.35 5.64 9.79
CA GLY A 163 12.78 5.33 9.81
C GLY A 163 13.23 4.32 8.75
N TYR A 164 12.35 3.95 7.82
CA TYR A 164 12.65 3.03 6.72
C TYR A 164 13.33 3.76 5.56
N ASP A 165 14.03 3.01 4.71
CA ASP A 165 14.60 3.58 3.47
C ASP A 165 13.51 4.03 2.49
N ASN A 166 12.36 3.33 2.47
CA ASN A 166 11.20 3.68 1.66
C ASN A 166 10.59 5.06 1.99
N SER A 167 10.84 5.65 3.17
CA SER A 167 10.42 7.02 3.46
C SER A 167 11.39 8.07 2.88
N GLY A 168 12.45 7.63 2.21
CA GLY A 168 13.53 8.44 1.64
C GLY A 168 14.71 8.71 2.58
N HIS A 169 14.58 8.42 3.89
CA HIS A 169 15.61 8.69 4.89
C HIS A 169 15.57 7.63 6.01
N ARG A 170 16.42 6.62 5.87
CA ARG A 170 16.55 5.51 6.82
C ARG A 170 17.24 6.00 8.09
N GLY A 171 16.69 5.67 9.26
CA GLY A 171 17.22 6.10 10.54
C GLY A 171 16.12 6.32 11.58
N ASP A 172 16.18 7.46 12.25
CA ASP A 172 15.17 7.85 13.24
C ASP A 172 13.87 8.32 12.57
N ALA A 173 12.73 8.12 13.24
CA ALA A 173 11.41 8.50 12.77
C ALA A 173 10.95 9.81 13.44
N ASP A 174 11.53 10.93 13.02
CA ASP A 174 11.41 12.25 13.68
C ASP A 174 10.23 13.09 13.16
N TRP A 175 9.38 12.56 12.28
CA TRP A 175 8.25 13.31 11.71
C TRP A 175 7.35 13.94 12.79
N ALA A 176 7.05 13.19 13.85
CA ALA A 176 6.18 13.64 14.94
C ALA A 176 6.88 14.52 15.98
N ASP A 177 8.21 14.66 15.91
CA ASP A 177 9.00 15.37 16.92
C ASP A 177 9.10 16.87 16.63
N ALA A 178 8.75 17.31 15.42
CA ALA A 178 8.68 18.70 15.04
C ALA A 178 7.33 19.05 14.39
N SER A 179 6.60 20.00 14.97
CA SER A 179 5.34 20.50 14.41
C SER A 179 5.48 21.07 12.99
N ASN A 180 6.67 21.55 12.63
CA ASN A 180 6.98 22.00 11.28
C ASN A 180 6.97 20.86 10.25
N ASN A 181 7.38 19.65 10.63
CA ASN A 181 7.33 18.48 9.74
C ASN A 181 5.87 18.15 9.40
N ILE A 182 5.01 18.05 10.41
CA ILE A 182 3.57 17.83 10.26
C ILE A 182 2.92 18.94 9.41
N ALA A 183 3.26 20.20 9.68
CA ALA A 183 2.71 21.34 8.95
C ALA A 183 3.08 21.30 7.46
N ARG A 184 4.31 20.93 7.11
CA ARG A 184 4.77 20.77 5.73
C ARG A 184 4.10 19.58 5.05
N THR A 185 3.97 18.44 5.72
CA THR A 185 3.20 17.29 5.23
C THR A 185 1.77 17.70 4.90
N LYS A 186 1.07 18.39 5.82
CA LYS A 186 -0.30 18.91 5.60
C LYS A 186 -0.37 19.89 4.42
N ALA A 187 0.60 20.80 4.31
CA ALA A 187 0.63 21.78 3.23
C ALA A 187 0.74 21.12 1.85
N ILE A 188 1.55 20.07 1.73
CA ILE A 188 1.69 19.29 0.50
C ILE A 188 0.39 18.56 0.16
N LEU A 189 -0.29 17.94 1.13
CA LEU A 189 -1.61 17.33 0.90
C LEU A 189 -2.62 18.35 0.37
N GLY A 190 -2.62 19.57 0.93
CA GLY A 190 -3.45 20.67 0.42
C GLY A 190 -3.11 21.07 -1.02
N GLN A 191 -1.81 21.14 -1.36
CA GLN A 191 -1.36 21.44 -2.73
C GLN A 191 -1.77 20.34 -3.72
N LEU A 192 -1.58 19.07 -3.36
CA LEU A 192 -1.96 17.92 -4.16
C LEU A 192 -3.48 17.89 -4.36
N SER A 193 -4.25 18.01 -3.28
CA SER A 193 -5.71 18.01 -3.37
C SER A 193 -6.22 19.18 -4.21
N LEU A 194 -5.70 20.39 -4.02
CA LEU A 194 -6.07 21.56 -4.82
C LEU A 194 -5.85 21.33 -6.32
N LYS A 195 -4.70 20.76 -6.68
CA LYS A 195 -4.34 20.48 -8.08
C LYS A 195 -5.22 19.38 -8.68
N TYR A 196 -5.36 18.26 -8.00
CA TYR A 196 -6.01 17.06 -8.55
C TYR A 196 -7.54 17.02 -8.31
N SER A 197 -8.07 18.01 -7.59
CA SER A 197 -9.51 18.32 -7.60
C SER A 197 -9.93 19.16 -8.81
N ASP A 198 -9.01 19.54 -9.70
CA ASP A 198 -9.41 20.16 -10.96
C ASP A 198 -10.25 19.15 -11.79
N PRO A 199 -11.39 19.57 -12.38
CA PRO A 199 -12.27 18.68 -13.13
C PRO A 199 -11.62 17.89 -14.26
N SER A 200 -10.48 18.35 -14.79
CA SER A 200 -9.72 17.60 -15.80
C SER A 200 -9.17 16.27 -15.25
N TYR A 201 -8.93 16.13 -13.95
CA TYR A 201 -8.44 14.91 -13.29
C TYR A 201 -9.53 13.97 -12.79
N TYR A 202 -10.80 14.39 -12.84
CA TYR A 202 -11.92 13.57 -12.39
C TYR A 202 -11.97 12.24 -13.14
N GLN A 203 -12.38 11.20 -12.42
CA GLN A 203 -12.42 9.80 -12.89
C GLN A 203 -11.05 9.18 -13.20
N VAL A 204 -9.94 9.87 -12.90
CA VAL A 204 -8.58 9.33 -13.02
C VAL A 204 -7.92 9.36 -11.65
N VAL A 205 -7.72 10.54 -11.06
CA VAL A 205 -7.24 10.63 -9.68
C VAL A 205 -8.45 10.49 -8.76
N THR A 206 -8.51 9.38 -8.02
CA THR A 206 -9.67 9.04 -7.18
C THR A 206 -9.33 9.01 -5.70
N MET A 207 -8.05 8.84 -5.36
CA MET A 207 -7.58 8.68 -3.99
C MET A 207 -6.33 9.53 -3.74
N LEU A 208 -6.26 10.09 -2.54
CA LEU A 208 -5.05 10.72 -2.01
C LEU A 208 -4.77 10.16 -0.61
N GLU A 209 -3.65 9.48 -0.48
CA GLU A 209 -3.18 8.93 0.78
C GLU A 209 -2.36 9.96 1.55
N ALA A 210 -2.76 10.13 2.82
CA ALA A 210 -2.26 11.19 3.67
C ALA A 210 -0.79 10.99 4.02
N LEU A 211 -0.41 9.76 4.35
CA LEU A 211 0.94 9.40 4.73
C LEU A 211 1.11 7.87 4.77
N ASN A 212 2.05 7.35 4.00
CA ASN A 212 2.41 5.94 4.00
C ASN A 212 3.04 5.51 5.34
N GLU A 213 2.63 4.35 5.86
CA GLU A 213 3.31 3.61 6.94
C GLU A 213 3.86 4.41 8.13
N PRO A 214 3.15 5.38 8.76
CA PRO A 214 3.62 5.97 10.01
C PRO A 214 3.77 4.87 11.08
N ALA A 215 4.99 4.70 11.61
CA ALA A 215 5.34 3.61 12.51
C ALA A 215 4.83 3.86 13.94
N GLY A 216 3.50 3.82 14.11
CA GLY A 216 2.81 4.08 15.37
C GLY A 216 3.27 3.18 16.54
N TYR A 217 3.85 2.02 16.23
CA TYR A 217 4.41 1.11 17.22
C TYR A 217 5.73 1.59 17.85
N LEU A 218 6.42 2.59 17.29
CA LEU A 218 7.70 3.08 17.83
C LEU A 218 7.53 3.83 19.14
N ASN A 219 6.55 4.74 19.21
CA ASN A 219 6.26 5.50 20.43
C ASN A 219 4.86 6.15 20.36
N SER A 220 4.35 6.55 21.52
CA SER A 220 3.02 7.17 21.63
C SER A 220 2.95 8.59 21.07
N ASN A 221 4.07 9.33 20.96
CA ASN A 221 4.08 10.65 20.34
C ASN A 221 3.71 10.54 18.86
N LEU A 222 4.39 9.64 18.14
CA LEU A 222 4.14 9.37 16.72
C LEU A 222 2.71 8.87 16.48
N LEU A 223 2.26 7.88 17.25
CA LEU A 223 0.90 7.35 17.11
C LEU A 223 -0.18 8.42 17.36
N ASN A 224 -0.05 9.21 18.44
CA ASN A 224 -1.02 10.27 18.75
C ASN A 224 -0.97 11.42 17.73
N ALA A 225 0.24 11.79 17.28
CA ALA A 225 0.43 12.80 16.24
C ALA A 225 -0.23 12.36 14.93
N TYR A 226 -0.07 11.09 14.53
CA TYR A 226 -0.71 10.56 13.34
C TYR A 226 -2.23 10.49 13.47
N HIS A 227 -2.75 10.04 14.63
CA HIS A 227 -4.19 10.00 14.87
C HIS A 227 -4.85 11.39 14.77
N GLN A 228 -4.19 12.44 15.29
CA GLN A 228 -4.64 13.82 15.11
C GLN A 228 -4.44 14.31 13.67
N PHE A 229 -3.31 13.96 13.05
CA PHE A 229 -2.98 14.32 11.68
C PHE A 229 -4.00 13.79 10.68
N GLY A 230 -4.62 12.63 10.90
CA GLY A 230 -5.69 12.15 10.02
C GLY A 230 -6.85 13.13 9.91
N TYR A 231 -7.26 13.80 11.00
CA TYR A 231 -8.27 14.88 10.95
C TYR A 231 -7.78 16.11 10.17
N ASP A 232 -6.51 16.47 10.34
CA ASP A 232 -5.88 17.58 9.61
C ASP A 232 -5.74 17.30 8.11
N ALA A 233 -5.37 16.07 7.77
CA ALA A 233 -5.25 15.55 6.42
C ALA A 233 -6.62 15.49 5.75
N TYR A 234 -7.65 15.00 6.44
CA TYR A 234 -9.02 15.06 5.92
C TYR A 234 -9.43 16.50 5.61
N GLY A 235 -9.16 17.47 6.50
CA GLY A 235 -9.44 18.88 6.22
C GLY A 235 -8.69 19.40 5.00
N ALA A 236 -7.41 19.08 4.86
CA ALA A 236 -6.58 19.52 3.73
C ALA A 236 -6.98 18.87 2.40
N ILE A 237 -7.37 17.59 2.44
CA ILE A 237 -7.74 16.82 1.26
C ILE A 237 -9.19 17.13 0.87
N ARG A 238 -10.14 17.07 1.80
CA ARG A 238 -11.57 17.26 1.52
C ARG A 238 -11.94 18.70 1.18
N TYR A 239 -11.29 19.68 1.80
CA TYR A 239 -11.64 21.11 1.67
C TYR A 239 -10.47 21.96 1.15
N PRO A 240 -9.88 21.65 -0.02
CA PRO A 240 -8.73 22.39 -0.55
C PRO A 240 -9.11 23.82 -0.96
N PHE A 241 -10.41 24.09 -1.16
CA PHE A 241 -10.99 25.40 -1.47
C PHE A 241 -11.63 26.06 -0.23
N GLY A 242 -11.27 25.61 0.98
CA GLY A 242 -12.03 25.90 2.20
C GLY A 242 -13.45 25.31 2.14
N ASN A 243 -14.39 25.88 2.90
CA ASN A 243 -15.77 25.37 2.98
C ASN A 243 -16.65 25.74 1.77
N SER A 244 -16.05 26.19 0.67
CA SER A 244 -16.77 26.64 -0.52
C SER A 244 -17.12 25.48 -1.46
N ASP A 245 -16.29 24.43 -1.48
CA ASP A 245 -16.48 23.23 -2.29
C ASP A 245 -15.68 22.05 -1.69
N GLU A 246 -16.11 20.83 -1.99
CA GLU A 246 -15.47 19.58 -1.55
C GLU A 246 -14.65 18.94 -2.68
N SER A 247 -13.47 18.41 -2.37
CA SER A 247 -12.71 17.59 -3.32
C SER A 247 -13.48 16.32 -3.69
N GLY A 248 -13.32 15.86 -4.93
CA GLY A 248 -13.76 14.55 -5.37
C GLY A 248 -12.93 13.36 -4.89
N LEU A 249 -11.92 13.58 -4.06
CA LEU A 249 -10.95 12.57 -3.67
C LEU A 249 -11.42 11.79 -2.43
N VAL A 250 -11.22 10.47 -2.48
CA VAL A 250 -11.26 9.62 -1.29
C VAL A 250 -10.00 9.90 -0.46
N VAL A 251 -10.18 10.10 0.85
CA VAL A 251 -9.10 10.28 1.81
C VAL A 251 -8.62 8.90 2.25
N VAL A 252 -7.37 8.56 1.92
CA VAL A 252 -6.76 7.29 2.33
C VAL A 252 -5.86 7.54 3.55
N LEU A 253 -6.02 6.72 4.58
CA LEU A 253 -5.20 6.74 5.79
C LEU A 253 -4.57 5.36 5.97
N HIS A 254 -3.24 5.25 6.03
CA HIS A 254 -2.59 4.03 6.49
C HIS A 254 -2.97 3.70 7.94
N ASP A 255 -3.03 2.43 8.32
CA ASP A 255 -3.48 1.98 9.64
C ASP A 255 -2.49 2.20 10.82
N ALA A 256 -1.31 2.74 10.52
CA ALA A 256 -0.20 2.95 11.45
C ALA A 256 0.20 1.68 12.23
N PHE A 257 0.08 0.52 11.57
CA PHE A 257 0.32 -0.81 12.13
C PHE A 257 -0.60 -1.14 13.32
N GLN A 258 -1.77 -0.51 13.39
CA GLN A 258 -2.77 -0.76 14.42
C GLN A 258 -3.88 -1.68 13.90
N ALA A 259 -4.47 -2.48 14.79
CA ALA A 259 -5.67 -3.22 14.46
C ALA A 259 -6.83 -2.25 14.13
N PRO A 260 -7.79 -2.63 13.26
CA PRO A 260 -8.90 -1.75 12.87
C PRO A 260 -9.71 -1.19 14.05
N SER A 261 -9.80 -1.92 15.16
CA SER A 261 -10.46 -1.46 16.39
C SER A 261 -9.85 -0.20 17.01
N TYR A 262 -8.59 0.13 16.68
CA TYR A 262 -7.99 1.40 17.09
C TYR A 262 -8.73 2.61 16.51
N PHE A 263 -9.37 2.43 15.35
CA PHE A 263 -10.14 3.44 14.64
C PHE A 263 -11.65 3.39 14.99
N ASP A 264 -12.05 2.64 16.03
CA ASP A 264 -13.44 2.62 16.47
C ASP A 264 -13.91 4.02 16.90
N ASN A 265 -15.03 4.47 16.34
CA ASN A 265 -15.55 5.84 16.49
C ASN A 265 -14.62 6.96 15.96
N TYR A 266 -13.57 6.60 15.22
CA TYR A 266 -12.75 7.55 14.48
C TYR A 266 -13.48 7.93 13.18
N MET A 267 -13.62 9.22 12.94
CA MET A 267 -14.29 9.75 11.73
C MET A 267 -15.69 9.16 11.44
N PRO A 268 -16.67 9.25 12.37
CA PRO A 268 -17.98 8.65 12.16
C PRO A 268 -18.83 9.40 11.11
N SER A 269 -19.55 8.64 10.29
CA SER A 269 -20.61 9.20 9.42
C SER A 269 -21.72 9.85 10.27
N PRO A 270 -22.36 10.95 9.82
CA PRO A 270 -22.25 11.55 8.48
C PRO A 270 -21.19 12.66 8.36
N GLN A 271 -20.45 12.97 9.43
CA GLN A 271 -19.52 14.10 9.48
C GLN A 271 -18.28 13.88 8.60
N TRP A 272 -17.83 12.64 8.52
CA TRP A 272 -16.68 12.23 7.73
C TRP A 272 -17.16 11.25 6.66
N GLN A 273 -16.76 11.50 5.42
CA GLN A 273 -17.24 10.76 4.25
C GLN A 273 -16.05 10.43 3.35
N ASP A 274 -16.17 9.32 2.60
CA ASP A 274 -15.17 8.93 1.62
C ASP A 274 -13.76 8.75 2.23
N VAL A 275 -13.72 8.07 3.40
CA VAL A 275 -12.48 7.74 4.11
C VAL A 275 -12.26 6.25 4.05
N ILE A 276 -11.05 5.84 3.66
CA ILE A 276 -10.62 4.45 3.56
C ILE A 276 -9.33 4.24 4.37
N LEU A 277 -9.32 3.16 5.13
CA LEU A 277 -8.16 2.64 5.83
C LEU A 277 -7.35 1.78 4.86
N ASP A 278 -6.08 2.12 4.70
CA ASP A 278 -5.09 1.33 3.97
C ASP A 278 -4.35 0.42 4.95
N HIS A 279 -4.40 -0.88 4.68
CA HIS A 279 -3.69 -1.89 5.43
C HIS A 279 -2.60 -2.54 4.60
N HIS A 280 -1.40 -2.59 5.16
CA HIS A 280 -0.29 -3.31 4.58
C HIS A 280 -0.12 -4.66 5.25
N THR A 281 0.03 -5.71 4.45
CA THR A 281 0.14 -7.08 4.99
C THR A 281 1.24 -7.87 4.33
N TYR A 282 2.17 -8.32 5.17
CA TYR A 282 3.32 -9.13 4.79
C TYR A 282 3.55 -10.22 5.81
N THR A 283 4.23 -11.27 5.36
CA THR A 283 4.48 -12.45 6.19
C THR A 283 5.96 -12.84 6.19
N ILE A 284 6.85 -11.84 6.18
CA ILE A 284 8.30 -12.03 6.03
C ILE A 284 9.18 -11.13 6.91
N PHE A 285 8.63 -10.14 7.60
CA PHE A 285 9.43 -9.14 8.33
C PHE A 285 9.67 -9.49 9.81
N ASP A 286 9.29 -10.70 10.21
CA ASP A 286 9.55 -11.27 11.53
C ASP A 286 10.18 -12.67 11.42
N ASN A 287 11.01 -13.03 12.42
CA ASN A 287 11.70 -14.33 12.48
C ASN A 287 10.72 -15.51 12.45
N ASN A 288 9.56 -15.40 13.10
CA ASN A 288 8.57 -16.48 13.08
C ASN A 288 7.86 -16.53 11.73
N GLN A 289 7.60 -15.37 11.12
CA GLN A 289 6.89 -15.28 9.84
C GLN A 289 7.70 -15.89 8.68
N VAL A 290 9.02 -15.68 8.61
CA VAL A 290 9.88 -16.34 7.59
C VAL A 290 10.01 -17.84 7.80
N ALA A 291 9.78 -18.32 9.02
CA ALA A 291 9.80 -19.74 9.38
C ALA A 291 8.46 -20.47 9.15
N GLN A 292 7.41 -19.76 8.75
CA GLN A 292 6.09 -20.37 8.52
C GLN A 292 6.11 -21.35 7.36
N SER A 293 5.42 -22.47 7.56
CA SER A 293 5.02 -23.35 6.46
C SER A 293 3.99 -22.66 5.54
N PRO A 294 3.86 -23.12 4.28
CA PRO A 294 2.81 -22.64 3.37
C PRO A 294 1.41 -22.59 3.98
N ASN A 295 0.98 -23.66 4.66
CA ASN A 295 -0.36 -23.72 5.24
C ASN A 295 -0.53 -22.73 6.40
N GLN A 296 0.48 -22.57 7.26
CA GLN A 296 0.42 -21.55 8.33
C GLN A 296 0.29 -20.15 7.74
N ARG A 297 0.96 -19.88 6.63
CA ARG A 297 0.88 -18.60 5.92
C ARG A 297 -0.51 -18.39 5.30
N PHE A 298 -1.09 -19.40 4.66
CA PHE A 298 -2.47 -19.32 4.16
C PHE A 298 -3.47 -19.05 5.29
N GLN A 299 -3.35 -19.78 6.40
CA GLN A 299 -4.18 -19.57 7.57
C GLN A 299 -4.02 -18.16 8.18
N GLN A 300 -2.80 -17.62 8.20
CA GLN A 300 -2.58 -16.23 8.61
C GLN A 300 -3.36 -15.25 7.74
N ILE A 301 -3.39 -15.43 6.42
CA ILE A 301 -4.18 -14.59 5.50
C ILE A 301 -5.68 -14.77 5.74
N CYS A 302 -6.17 -16.01 5.79
CA CYS A 302 -7.59 -16.31 6.03
C CYS A 302 -8.11 -15.68 7.33
N ASN A 303 -7.29 -15.67 8.38
CA ASN A 303 -7.65 -15.09 9.67
C ASN A 303 -7.75 -13.56 9.68
N GLN A 304 -7.29 -12.87 8.62
CA GLN A 304 -7.47 -11.42 8.49
C GLN A 304 -8.89 -11.02 8.12
N ALA A 305 -9.70 -11.93 7.56
CA ALA A 305 -11.06 -11.64 7.06
C ALA A 305 -11.95 -10.92 8.11
N SER A 306 -11.87 -11.35 9.37
CA SER A 306 -12.63 -10.74 10.47
C SER A 306 -12.16 -9.32 10.77
N SER A 307 -10.84 -9.07 10.71
CA SER A 307 -10.25 -7.75 10.88
C SER A 307 -10.80 -6.78 9.82
N MET A 308 -10.76 -7.19 8.54
CA MET A 308 -11.22 -6.35 7.41
C MET A 308 -12.71 -6.03 7.51
N THR A 309 -13.55 -7.04 7.79
CA THR A 309 -15.00 -6.85 7.91
C THR A 309 -15.41 -6.07 9.16
N SER A 310 -14.58 -6.06 10.20
CA SER A 310 -14.80 -5.30 11.43
C SER A 310 -14.36 -3.83 11.35
N SER A 311 -13.68 -3.43 10.27
CA SER A 311 -13.20 -2.06 10.11
C SER A 311 -14.35 -1.04 10.19
N PRO A 312 -14.21 0.04 10.99
CA PRO A 312 -15.22 1.09 11.08
C PRO A 312 -15.24 2.02 9.86
N LEU A 313 -14.17 1.99 9.05
CA LEU A 313 -14.02 2.70 7.79
C LEU A 313 -13.98 1.72 6.62
N TRP A 314 -14.07 2.22 5.38
CA TRP A 314 -13.71 1.38 4.22
C TRP A 314 -12.30 0.83 4.42
N TYR A 315 -12.03 -0.35 3.86
CA TYR A 315 -10.78 -1.06 4.10
C TYR A 315 -10.22 -1.59 2.79
N VAL A 316 -8.99 -1.21 2.43
CA VAL A 316 -8.25 -1.75 1.27
C VAL A 316 -6.93 -2.31 1.76
N VAL A 317 -6.45 -3.38 1.11
CA VAL A 317 -5.08 -3.84 1.29
C VAL A 317 -4.19 -3.13 0.27
N GLY A 318 -3.60 -1.98 0.60
CA GLY A 318 -2.83 -1.15 -0.34
C GLY A 318 -1.42 -1.64 -0.60
N GLU A 319 -0.89 -2.53 0.25
CA GLU A 319 0.36 -3.24 -0.01
C GLU A 319 0.36 -4.68 0.49
N TRP A 320 0.86 -5.57 -0.36
CA TRP A 320 1.07 -7.01 -0.12
C TRP A 320 1.91 -7.59 -1.27
N SER A 321 2.47 -8.79 -1.10
CA SER A 321 3.22 -9.47 -2.18
C SER A 321 3.13 -11.00 -2.08
N LEU A 322 3.78 -11.71 -3.02
CA LEU A 322 3.92 -13.17 -2.95
C LEU A 322 5.21 -13.64 -2.26
N ALA A 323 6.06 -12.70 -1.84
CA ALA A 323 7.30 -13.02 -1.18
C ALA A 323 7.00 -13.83 0.10
N SER A 324 7.53 -15.05 0.16
CA SER A 324 7.41 -15.94 1.31
C SER A 324 8.66 -15.96 2.18
N THR A 325 9.67 -15.19 1.79
CA THR A 325 10.98 -15.03 2.42
C THR A 325 11.41 -13.59 2.27
N ASP A 326 12.33 -13.12 3.11
CA ASP A 326 12.98 -11.81 2.96
C ASP A 326 14.32 -11.92 2.22
N CYS A 327 14.36 -12.73 1.14
CA CYS A 327 15.56 -13.04 0.38
C CYS A 327 15.87 -12.06 -0.76
N ALA A 328 14.94 -11.18 -1.11
CA ALA A 328 15.18 -10.14 -2.10
C ALA A 328 16.37 -9.26 -1.64
N PRO A 329 17.36 -8.98 -2.50
CA PRO A 329 18.53 -8.19 -2.12
C PRO A 329 18.12 -6.84 -1.53
N ALA A 330 18.70 -6.48 -0.38
CA ALA A 330 18.45 -5.21 0.31
C ALA A 330 17.00 -4.96 0.79
N ILE A 331 16.11 -5.96 0.79
CA ILE A 331 14.71 -5.77 1.26
C ILE A 331 14.61 -5.33 2.73
N ASN A 332 15.61 -5.71 3.53
CA ASN A 332 15.74 -5.28 4.93
C ASN A 332 16.60 -4.02 5.09
N GLY A 333 16.88 -3.33 3.99
CA GLY A 333 17.82 -2.22 3.87
C GLY A 333 19.16 -2.63 3.24
N ARG A 334 19.74 -1.73 2.43
CA ARG A 334 21.07 -1.96 1.83
C ARG A 334 22.11 -2.24 2.91
N GLY A 335 22.86 -3.34 2.72
CA GLY A 335 23.87 -3.83 3.67
C GLY A 335 23.33 -4.70 4.81
N VAL A 336 22.02 -4.97 4.84
CA VAL A 336 21.37 -5.81 5.84
C VAL A 336 21.03 -7.18 5.23
N GLY A 337 21.30 -8.26 5.96
CA GLY A 337 21.02 -9.64 5.52
C GLY A 337 19.53 -10.03 5.58
N ALA A 338 19.24 -11.29 5.29
CA ALA A 338 17.91 -11.89 5.34
C ALA A 338 17.71 -12.72 6.61
N ARG A 339 16.50 -12.70 7.18
CA ARG A 339 16.14 -13.56 8.32
C ARG A 339 16.07 -15.01 7.87
N TYR A 340 15.58 -15.27 6.65
CA TYR A 340 15.37 -16.62 6.14
C TYR A 340 16.66 -17.46 6.09
N ASP A 341 17.78 -16.88 5.67
CA ASP A 341 19.08 -17.57 5.60
C ASP A 341 19.98 -17.32 6.82
N GLY A 342 19.47 -16.64 7.85
CA GLY A 342 20.18 -16.38 9.09
C GLY A 342 21.24 -15.26 9.00
N THR A 343 21.30 -14.51 7.90
CA THR A 343 22.28 -13.41 7.74
C THR A 343 21.82 -12.09 8.36
N TYR A 344 20.52 -11.94 8.66
CA TYR A 344 19.98 -10.81 9.41
C TYR A 344 20.39 -10.88 10.90
N PRO A 345 20.83 -9.78 11.53
CA PRO A 345 21.21 -9.78 12.95
C PRO A 345 20.11 -10.30 13.88
N GLY A 346 20.42 -11.34 14.67
CA GLY A 346 19.46 -11.94 15.61
C GLY A 346 18.45 -12.91 14.99
N SER A 347 18.61 -13.26 13.71
CA SER A 347 17.84 -14.33 13.07
C SER A 347 18.53 -15.70 13.22
N SER A 348 17.79 -16.76 12.90
CA SER A 348 18.31 -18.13 12.83
C SER A 348 18.03 -18.69 11.45
N TYR A 349 18.92 -19.54 10.94
CA TYR A 349 18.76 -20.15 9.63
C TYR A 349 17.45 -20.95 9.52
N VAL A 350 16.61 -20.61 8.54
CA VAL A 350 15.41 -21.35 8.15
C VAL A 350 15.67 -22.14 6.86
N GLY A 351 16.27 -21.50 5.85
CA GLY A 351 16.51 -22.07 4.54
C GLY A 351 17.47 -21.25 3.68
N SER A 352 17.81 -21.74 2.49
CA SER A 352 18.65 -21.00 1.56
C SER A 352 17.83 -20.02 0.73
N CYS A 353 18.36 -18.81 0.52
CA CYS A 353 17.78 -17.84 -0.41
C CYS A 353 17.93 -18.19 -1.90
N ASN A 354 18.72 -19.23 -2.23
CA ASN A 354 18.84 -19.70 -3.62
C ASN A 354 17.48 -20.21 -4.13
N GLY A 355 17.05 -19.73 -5.30
CA GLY A 355 15.75 -20.06 -5.88
C GLY A 355 14.54 -19.56 -5.08
N LYS A 356 14.72 -18.53 -4.23
CA LYS A 356 13.63 -17.88 -3.46
C LYS A 356 13.38 -16.42 -3.86
N SER A 357 14.34 -15.78 -4.52
CA SER A 357 14.20 -14.45 -5.10
C SER A 357 15.13 -14.35 -6.34
N GLY A 358 15.57 -13.15 -6.74
CA GLY A 358 16.34 -12.94 -7.96
C GLY A 358 15.44 -12.83 -9.18
N ASN A 359 15.92 -13.23 -10.36
CA ASN A 359 15.15 -13.13 -11.62
C ASN A 359 14.09 -14.23 -11.82
N GLY A 360 13.92 -15.14 -10.86
CA GLY A 360 12.90 -16.19 -10.87
C GLY A 360 13.13 -17.36 -11.85
N SER A 361 14.24 -17.37 -12.60
CA SER A 361 14.54 -18.42 -13.59
C SER A 361 14.81 -19.80 -12.96
N ASP A 362 15.23 -19.81 -11.70
CA ASP A 362 15.57 -20.96 -10.87
C ASP A 362 14.45 -21.34 -9.88
N PHE A 363 13.28 -20.68 -9.94
CA PHE A 363 12.11 -21.08 -9.17
C PHE A 363 11.62 -22.47 -9.59
N THR A 364 11.57 -23.39 -8.62
CA THR A 364 11.07 -24.74 -8.86
C THR A 364 9.58 -24.73 -9.19
N HIS A 365 9.10 -25.79 -9.83
CA HIS A 365 7.67 -25.93 -10.13
C HIS A 365 6.82 -25.86 -8.86
N GLU A 366 7.26 -26.53 -7.79
CA GLU A 366 6.57 -26.55 -6.49
C GLU A 366 6.51 -25.15 -5.88
N TYR A 367 7.56 -24.34 -6.02
CA TYR A 367 7.56 -22.98 -5.53
C TYR A 367 6.58 -22.09 -6.32
N LYS A 368 6.54 -22.22 -7.65
CA LYS A 368 5.55 -21.50 -8.48
C LYS A 368 4.11 -21.90 -8.16
N VAL A 369 3.85 -23.19 -7.89
CA VAL A 369 2.54 -23.67 -7.44
C VAL A 369 2.18 -23.06 -6.08
N PHE A 370 3.14 -22.97 -5.16
CA PHE A 370 2.94 -22.28 -3.88
C PHE A 370 2.61 -20.80 -4.08
N LEU A 371 3.39 -20.06 -4.89
CA LEU A 371 3.15 -18.64 -5.18
C LEU A 371 1.75 -18.43 -5.79
N ARG A 372 1.32 -19.35 -6.68
CA ARG A 372 -0.03 -19.34 -7.25
C ARG A 372 -1.13 -19.51 -6.19
N LYS A 373 -0.99 -20.48 -5.29
CA LYS A 373 -1.93 -20.65 -4.16
C LYS A 373 -1.91 -19.44 -3.23
N PHE A 374 -0.74 -18.87 -3.01
CA PHE A 374 -0.57 -17.70 -2.15
C PHE A 374 -1.18 -16.43 -2.75
N TRP A 375 -1.09 -16.26 -4.08
CA TRP A 375 -1.84 -15.24 -4.81
C TRP A 375 -3.34 -15.42 -4.59
N GLU A 376 -3.86 -16.62 -4.84
CA GLU A 376 -5.30 -16.86 -4.80
C GLU A 376 -5.92 -16.70 -3.41
N VAL A 377 -5.24 -17.15 -2.34
CA VAL A 377 -5.75 -16.97 -0.97
C VAL A 377 -5.80 -15.48 -0.61
N GLN A 378 -4.75 -14.72 -0.95
CA GLN A 378 -4.67 -13.30 -0.67
C GLN A 378 -5.75 -12.53 -1.43
N THR A 379 -5.81 -12.66 -2.76
CA THR A 379 -6.80 -11.92 -3.57
C THR A 379 -8.24 -12.26 -3.20
N GLN A 380 -8.55 -13.54 -2.94
CA GLN A 380 -9.90 -13.94 -2.57
C GLN A 380 -10.28 -13.39 -1.19
N VAL A 381 -9.38 -13.43 -0.20
CA VAL A 381 -9.66 -12.84 1.12
C VAL A 381 -9.87 -11.34 1.02
N TYR A 382 -9.02 -10.62 0.29
CA TYR A 382 -9.08 -9.16 0.20
C TYR A 382 -10.32 -8.69 -0.54
N GLU A 383 -10.68 -9.34 -1.66
CA GLU A 383 -11.89 -9.00 -2.40
C GLU A 383 -13.17 -9.40 -1.66
N ASN A 384 -13.20 -10.52 -0.94
CA ASN A 384 -14.40 -10.97 -0.23
C ASN A 384 -14.69 -10.12 1.02
N ASN A 385 -13.67 -9.52 1.63
CA ASN A 385 -13.78 -8.91 2.97
C ASN A 385 -13.47 -7.41 3.02
N GLY A 386 -13.00 -6.79 1.93
CA GLY A 386 -12.67 -5.37 1.84
C GLY A 386 -13.05 -4.73 0.50
N GLN A 387 -12.44 -3.58 0.20
CA GLN A 387 -12.60 -2.85 -1.07
C GLN A 387 -11.74 -3.45 -2.21
N GLY A 388 -10.87 -4.41 -1.90
CA GLY A 388 -9.94 -5.01 -2.84
C GLY A 388 -8.50 -4.82 -2.36
N TYR A 389 -7.57 -4.77 -3.32
CA TYR A 389 -6.14 -4.77 -3.03
C TYR A 389 -5.33 -3.95 -4.03
N ILE A 390 -4.11 -3.59 -3.63
CA ILE A 390 -3.09 -2.98 -4.49
C ILE A 390 -1.78 -3.73 -4.23
N TYR A 391 -1.29 -4.45 -5.23
CA TYR A 391 -0.13 -5.33 -5.08
C TYR A 391 1.19 -4.54 -5.08
N TRP A 392 2.20 -4.98 -4.33
CA TRP A 392 3.50 -4.34 -4.26
C TRP A 392 4.64 -5.23 -4.81
N PRO A 393 5.40 -4.78 -5.84
CA PRO A 393 5.16 -3.72 -6.83
C PRO A 393 4.91 -4.28 -8.24
N TRP A 394 4.69 -3.42 -9.25
CA TRP A 394 4.60 -3.86 -10.65
C TRP A 394 5.86 -4.60 -11.10
N LYS A 395 7.03 -4.03 -10.82
CA LYS A 395 8.33 -4.61 -11.19
C LYS A 395 9.45 -4.24 -10.24
N ALA A 396 10.47 -5.09 -10.20
CA ALA A 396 11.72 -4.95 -9.47
C ALA A 396 12.83 -5.65 -10.28
N GLU A 397 14.10 -5.25 -10.13
CA GLU A 397 15.18 -5.79 -10.98
C GLU A 397 15.57 -7.23 -10.65
N ASP A 398 15.70 -7.57 -9.37
CA ASP A 398 16.21 -8.87 -8.89
C ASP A 398 15.32 -9.47 -7.77
N ALA A 399 14.00 -9.30 -7.89
CA ALA A 399 13.03 -9.74 -6.88
C ALA A 399 11.74 -10.29 -7.52
N ALA A 400 11.83 -11.37 -8.29
CA ALA A 400 10.71 -11.96 -9.04
C ALA A 400 9.58 -12.51 -8.15
N ASP A 401 9.86 -12.87 -6.89
CA ASP A 401 8.83 -13.23 -5.90
C ASP A 401 8.01 -12.02 -5.44
N TRP A 402 8.53 -10.81 -5.64
CA TRP A 402 7.84 -9.55 -5.45
C TRP A 402 7.23 -9.02 -6.74
N SER A 403 7.88 -9.14 -7.90
CA SER A 403 7.40 -8.51 -9.13
C SER A 403 6.10 -9.13 -9.66
N TYR A 404 5.08 -8.28 -9.85
CA TYR A 404 3.86 -8.67 -10.55
C TYR A 404 4.13 -9.08 -12.01
N GLN A 405 4.96 -8.29 -12.70
CA GLN A 405 5.35 -8.52 -14.09
C GLN A 405 6.03 -9.88 -14.27
N ASP A 406 6.98 -10.25 -13.40
CA ASP A 406 7.61 -11.56 -13.43
C ASP A 406 6.61 -12.67 -13.07
N GLY A 407 5.67 -12.40 -12.17
CA GLY A 407 4.59 -13.33 -11.84
C GLY A 407 3.67 -13.67 -13.00
N LEU A 408 3.34 -12.68 -13.83
CA LEU A 408 2.61 -12.88 -15.08
C LEU A 408 3.43 -13.70 -16.09
N ALA A 409 4.70 -13.33 -16.29
CA ALA A 409 5.58 -13.99 -17.24
C ALA A 409 5.90 -15.44 -16.84
N GLY A 410 6.06 -15.68 -15.54
CA GLY A 410 6.38 -16.98 -14.96
C GLY A 410 5.18 -17.86 -14.66
N GLY A 411 3.96 -17.33 -14.79
CA GLY A 411 2.69 -18.06 -14.71
C GLY A 411 2.19 -18.39 -13.31
N TRP A 412 2.78 -17.82 -12.26
CA TRP A 412 2.26 -17.96 -10.89
C TRP A 412 1.23 -16.89 -10.53
N ILE A 413 1.17 -15.77 -11.25
CA ILE A 413 0.04 -14.81 -11.24
C ILE A 413 -0.80 -15.04 -12.51
N PRO A 414 -2.15 -15.13 -12.42
CA PRO A 414 -3.00 -15.25 -13.60
C PRO A 414 -2.98 -13.98 -14.45
N GLN A 415 -3.18 -14.14 -15.76
CA GLN A 415 -3.38 -13.01 -16.69
C GLN A 415 -4.71 -12.29 -16.47
N ASP A 416 -5.74 -13.01 -16.02
CA ASP A 416 -6.99 -12.45 -15.53
C ASP A 416 -7.01 -12.53 -14.00
N PRO A 417 -6.95 -11.41 -13.26
CA PRO A 417 -6.86 -11.41 -11.80
C PRO A 417 -8.11 -11.99 -11.12
N THR A 418 -9.21 -12.21 -11.86
CA THR A 418 -10.45 -12.85 -11.36
C THR A 418 -10.44 -14.37 -11.51
N GLN A 419 -9.46 -14.92 -12.22
CA GLN A 419 -9.39 -16.34 -12.49
C GLN A 419 -8.74 -17.08 -11.31
N HIS A 420 -9.56 -17.81 -10.56
CA HIS A 420 -9.13 -18.70 -9.49
C HIS A 420 -9.24 -20.17 -9.93
N ILE A 421 -8.21 -20.97 -9.64
CA ILE A 421 -8.20 -22.43 -9.87
C ILE A 421 -8.21 -23.23 -8.56
N TYR A 422 -8.03 -22.57 -7.42
CA TYR A 422 -8.17 -23.10 -6.07
C TYR A 422 -9.27 -22.31 -5.34
N SER A 423 -10.22 -23.01 -4.73
CA SER A 423 -11.26 -22.34 -3.95
C SER A 423 -10.71 -21.81 -2.63
N LEU A 424 -11.28 -20.73 -2.12
CA LEU A 424 -10.93 -20.23 -0.79
C LEU A 424 -11.13 -21.30 0.31
N ASP A 425 -12.17 -22.12 0.21
CA ASP A 425 -12.42 -23.24 1.13
C ASP A 425 -11.32 -24.31 1.08
N GLU A 426 -10.66 -24.54 -0.06
CA GLU A 426 -9.48 -25.43 -0.14
C GLU A 426 -8.27 -24.79 0.56
N LEU A 427 -8.09 -23.48 0.35
CA LEU A 427 -6.90 -22.76 0.82
C LEU A 427 -6.94 -22.44 2.32
N CYS A 428 -8.14 -22.23 2.88
CA CYS A 428 -8.36 -21.90 4.29
C CYS A 428 -8.68 -23.10 5.19
N GLN A 429 -8.35 -24.33 4.77
CA GLN A 429 -8.54 -25.57 5.56
C GLN A 429 -7.48 -25.81 6.65
#